data_AF-A0A933B431-F1
#
_entry.id   AF-A0A933B431-F1
#
_cell.length_a   1.000
_cell.length_b   1.000
_cell.length_c   1.000
_cell.angle_alpha   90.00
_cell.angle_beta   90.00
_cell.angle_gamma   90.00
#
_symmetry.space_group_name_H-M   'P 1'
#
loop_
_entity.id
_entity.type
_entity.pdbx_description
1 polymer ?
#
loop_
_entity_poly.entity_id
_entity_poly.type
_entity_poly.pdbx_seq_one_letter_code
_entity_poly.pdbx_strand_id
1 'polypeptide(L)'
;MKRPEGFLEWSIVIFKGLAWLSLIVQVAVGLIVLVVGGAPVPIGGVDIPARLVGLLNCVAGAVYFFMLLLVAKVIRVLLDIHRKVVGT
;
A
#
# COMPACT_ATOMS: atom_id res chain seq x y z
N MET A 1 -28.51 5.92 14.79
CA MET A 1 -27.38 6.17 13.86
C MET A 1 -26.16 5.38 14.35
N LYS A 2 -25.54 4.55 13.50
CA LYS A 2 -24.32 3.80 13.88
C LYS A 2 -23.20 4.81 14.17
N ARG A 3 -22.50 4.66 15.32
CA ARG A 3 -21.43 5.59 15.70
C ARG A 3 -20.34 5.59 14.61
N PRO A 4 -19.98 6.74 14.03
CA PRO A 4 -18.97 6.84 12.97
C PRO A 4 -17.60 6.30 13.41
N GLU A 5 -17.34 6.31 14.71
CA GLU A 5 -16.12 5.79 15.35
C GLU A 5 -15.82 4.34 14.97
N GLY A 6 -16.83 3.47 15.01
CA GLY A 6 -16.65 2.06 14.66
C GLY A 6 -16.26 1.87 13.19
N PHE A 7 -16.82 2.69 12.29
CA PHE A 7 -16.46 2.63 10.88
C PHE A 7 -15.02 3.10 10.62
N LEU A 8 -14.57 4.17 11.28
CA LEU A 8 -13.19 4.63 11.14
C LEU A 8 -12.18 3.63 11.75
N GLU A 9 -12.50 3.00 12.88
CA GLU A 9 -11.65 1.97 13.49
C GLU A 9 -11.48 0.75 12.57
N TRP A 10 -12.58 0.26 11.98
CA TRP A 10 -12.54 -0.80 10.99
C TRP A 10 -11.72 -0.42 9.76
N SER A 11 -11.85 0.83 9.30
CA SER A 11 -11.10 1.35 8.17
C SER A 11 -9.59 1.30 8.42
N ILE A 12 -9.12 1.66 9.62
CA ILE A 12 -7.69 1.58 9.99
C ILE A 12 -7.17 0.14 9.87
N VAL A 13 -7.93 -0.84 10.35
CA VAL A 13 -7.54 -2.25 10.27
C VAL A 13 -7.44 -2.70 8.81
N ILE A 14 -8.44 -2.34 7.99
CA ILE A 14 -8.46 -2.66 6.56
C ILE A 14 -7.26 -2.04 5.84
N PHE A 15 -7.00 -0.74 6.02
CA PHE A 15 -5.87 -0.06 5.36
C PHE A 15 -4.52 -0.64 5.77
N LYS A 16 -4.33 -1.02 7.04
CA LYS A 16 -3.12 -1.72 7.48
C LYS A 16 -2.99 -3.11 6.84
N GLY A 17 -4.09 -3.86 6.78
CA GLY A 17 -4.13 -5.17 6.13
C GLY A 17 -3.79 -5.09 4.64
N LEU A 18 -4.42 -4.16 3.92
CA LEU A 18 -4.15 -3.88 2.52
C LEU A 18 -2.71 -3.41 2.30
N ALA A 19 -2.15 -2.61 3.21
CA ALA A 19 -0.74 -2.21 3.14
C ALA A 19 0.16 -3.45 3.09
N TRP A 20 0.06 -4.32 4.10
CA TRP A 20 0.87 -5.53 4.17
C TRP A 20 0.63 -6.47 2.99
N LEU A 21 -0.62 -6.68 2.58
CA LEU A 21 -0.95 -7.50 1.43
C LEU A 21 -0.32 -6.96 0.15
N SER A 22 -0.44 -5.65 -0.09
CA SER A 22 0.12 -4.99 -1.28
C SER A 22 1.64 -5.11 -1.31
N LEU A 23 2.31 -4.99 -0.15
CA LEU A 23 3.76 -5.13 -0.03
C LEU A 23 4.19 -6.55 -0.37
N ILE A 24 3.56 -7.55 0.24
CA ILE A 24 3.90 -8.97 0.02
C ILE A 24 3.75 -9.33 -1.45
N VAL A 25 2.61 -8.97 -2.06
CA VAL A 25 2.33 -9.29 -3.46
C VAL A 25 3.33 -8.61 -4.39
N GLN A 26 3.56 -7.30 -4.22
CA GLN A 26 4.48 -6.56 -5.10
C GLN A 26 5.93 -7.00 -4.94
N VAL A 27 6.39 -7.27 -3.71
CA VAL A 27 7.74 -7.78 -3.48
C VAL A 27 7.89 -9.19 -4.05
N ALA A 28 6.91 -10.09 -3.84
CA ALA A 28 6.97 -11.45 -4.38
C ALA A 28 7.02 -11.44 -5.92
N VAL A 29 6.13 -10.68 -6.56
CA VAL A 29 6.11 -10.54 -8.03
C VAL A 29 7.41 -9.89 -8.53
N GLY A 30 7.88 -8.83 -7.86
CA GLY A 30 9.11 -8.14 -8.22
C GLY A 30 10.34 -9.06 -8.15
N LEU A 31 10.43 -9.89 -7.10
CA LEU A 31 11.48 -10.89 -6.93
C LEU A 31 11.41 -11.99 -8.00
N ILE A 32 10.22 -12.48 -8.33
CA ILE A 32 10.04 -13.46 -9.40
C ILE A 32 10.56 -12.89 -10.73
N VAL A 33 10.19 -11.65 -11.04
CA VAL A 33 10.64 -10.98 -12.28
C VAL A 33 12.15 -10.73 -12.27
N LEU A 34 12.74 -10.43 -11.12
CA LEU A 34 14.20 -10.25 -10.98
C LEU A 34 14.98 -11.54 -11.23
N VAL A 35 14.48 -12.68 -10.75
CA VAL A 35 15.17 -13.98 -10.83
C VAL A 35 14.88 -14.71 -12.14
N VAL A 36 13.63 -14.73 -12.57
CA VAL A 36 13.15 -15.54 -13.70
C VAL A 36 13.02 -14.70 -14.99
N GLY A 37 12.92 -13.38 -14.88
CA GLY A 37 12.70 -12.50 -16.03
C GLY A 37 13.89 -12.46 -16.99
N GLY A 38 13.65 -12.86 -18.24
CA GLY A 38 14.63 -12.81 -19.33
C GLY A 38 14.26 -11.89 -20.50
N ALA A 39 12.97 -11.80 -20.84
CA ALA A 39 12.51 -10.95 -21.94
C ALA A 39 12.28 -9.50 -21.48
N PRO A 40 12.60 -8.49 -22.29
CA PRO A 40 12.18 -7.11 -22.03
C PRO A 40 10.65 -6.98 -21.96
N VAL A 41 10.18 -6.04 -21.15
CA VAL A 41 8.75 -5.74 -21.00
C VAL A 41 8.45 -4.43 -21.73
N PRO A 42 7.55 -4.43 -22.72
CA PRO A 42 7.17 -3.22 -23.44
C PRO A 42 6.26 -2.35 -22.56
N ILE A 43 6.70 -1.13 -22.26
CA ILE A 43 5.96 -0.15 -21.47
C ILE A 43 6.00 1.19 -22.21
N GLY A 44 4.83 1.70 -22.61
CA GLY A 44 4.72 3.02 -23.25
C GLY A 44 5.47 3.14 -24.58
N GLY A 45 5.65 2.03 -25.31
CA GLY A 45 6.41 1.99 -26.57
C GLY A 45 7.93 1.84 -26.40
N VAL A 46 8.42 1.66 -25.18
CA VAL A 46 9.84 1.42 -24.88
C VAL A 46 9.99 0.04 -24.23
N ASP A 47 10.97 -0.73 -24.70
CA ASP A 47 11.33 -2.01 -24.09
C ASP A 47 12.21 -1.81 -22.86
N ILE A 48 11.67 -2.14 -21.69
CA ILE A 48 12.36 -2.01 -20.41
C ILE A 48 12.88 -3.39 -20.00
N PRO A 49 14.15 -3.53 -19.57
CA PRO A 49 14.66 -4.80 -19.08
C PRO A 49 13.79 -5.37 -17.95
N ALA A 50 13.38 -6.65 -18.04
CA ALA A 50 12.51 -7.26 -17.03
C ALA A 50 13.05 -7.10 -15.60
N ARG A 51 14.36 -7.27 -15.40
CA ARG A 51 14.99 -7.07 -14.08
C ARG A 51 14.78 -5.66 -13.54
N LEU A 52 14.83 -4.64 -14.40
CA LEU A 52 14.55 -3.27 -14.00
C LEU A 52 13.07 -3.09 -13.63
N VAL A 53 12.15 -3.71 -14.38
CA VAL A 53 10.72 -3.72 -14.04
C VAL A 53 10.47 -4.41 -12.70
N GLY A 54 11.11 -5.55 -12.44
CA GLY A 54 11.03 -6.25 -11.15
C GLY A 54 11.52 -5.40 -9.99
N LEU A 55 12.65 -4.69 -10.16
CA LEU A 55 13.16 -3.74 -9.17
C LEU A 55 12.18 -2.59 -8.93
N LEU A 56 11.66 -1.97 -10.00
CA LEU A 56 10.68 -0.90 -9.91
C LEU A 56 9.39 -1.36 -9.23
N ASN A 57 8.98 -2.61 -9.45
CA ASN A 57 7.83 -3.21 -8.77
C ASN A 57 8.05 -3.37 -7.26
N CYS A 58 9.26 -3.77 -6.84
CA CYS A 58 9.61 -3.80 -5.42
C CYS A 58 9.57 -2.39 -4.79
N VAL A 59 10.09 -1.39 -5.50
CA VAL A 59 10.06 0.02 -5.05
C VAL A 59 8.61 0.52 -4.96
N ALA A 60 7.79 0.24 -5.97
CA ALA A 60 6.37 0.57 -5.97
C ALA A 60 5.65 -0.11 -4.78
N GLY A 61 5.98 -1.36 -4.47
CA GLY A 61 5.49 -2.08 -3.29
C GLY A 61 5.75 -1.32 -2.00
N ALA A 62 6.98 -0.84 -1.80
CA ALA A 62 7.33 -0.03 -0.63
C ALA A 62 6.55 1.30 -0.60
N VAL A 63 6.45 2.00 -1.73
CA VAL A 63 5.70 3.27 -1.83
C VAL A 63 4.23 3.08 -1.48
N TYR A 64 3.56 2.07 -2.06
CA TYR A 64 2.16 1.76 -1.78
C TYR A 64 1.95 1.38 -0.31
N PHE A 65 2.84 0.58 0.26
CA PHE A 65 2.81 0.23 1.68
C PHE A 65 2.84 1.47 2.57
N PHE A 66 3.79 2.38 2.36
CA PHE A 66 3.90 3.59 3.15
C PHE A 66 2.71 4.54 2.95
N MET A 67 2.18 4.66 1.73
CA MET A 67 0.98 5.46 1.47
C MET A 67 -0.23 4.92 2.22
N LEU A 68 -0.49 3.61 2.17
CA LEU A 68 -1.62 3.00 2.87
C LEU A 68 -1.49 3.11 4.40
N LEU A 69 -0.27 2.97 4.93
CA LEU A 69 0.00 3.22 6.35
C LEU A 69 -0.17 4.69 6.74
N LEU A 70 0.22 5.63 5.87
CA LEU A 70 0.02 7.05 6.10
C LEU A 70 -1.46 7.37 6.19
N VAL A 71 -2.28 6.85 5.26
CA VAL A 71 -3.75 6.99 5.31
C VAL A 71 -4.31 6.44 6.62
N ALA A 72 -3.88 5.24 7.04
CA ALA A 72 -4.30 4.68 8.33
C ALA A 72 -3.91 5.56 9.52
N LYS A 73 -2.73 6.20 9.49
CA LYS A 73 -2.31 7.17 10.53
C LYS A 73 -3.14 8.44 10.49
N VAL A 74 -3.45 8.99 9.31
CA VAL A 74 -4.29 10.18 9.16
C VAL A 74 -5.69 9.92 9.73
N ILE A 75 -6.30 8.78 9.40
CA ILE A 75 -7.61 8.38 9.95
C ILE A 75 -7.54 8.28 11.48
N ARG A 76 -6.46 7.71 12.03
CA ARG A 76 -6.26 7.64 13.49
C ARG A 76 -6.15 9.03 14.13
N VAL A 77 -5.39 9.94 13.52
CA VAL A 77 -5.27 11.32 14.02
C VAL A 77 -6.62 12.04 13.98
N LEU A 78 -7.40 11.85 12.93
CA LEU A 78 -8.75 12.42 12.83
C LEU A 78 -9.68 11.87 13.92
N LEU A 79 -9.60 10.56 14.21
CA LEU A 79 -10.32 9.95 15.33
C LEU A 79 -9.90 10.55 16.68
N ASP A 80 -8.60 10.70 16.91
CA ASP A 80 -8.08 11.26 18.17
C ASP A 80 -8.52 12.72 18.37
N ILE A 81 -8.53 13.52 17.29
CA ILE A 81 -9.06 14.89 17.31
C ILE A 81 -10.57 14.86 17.60
N HIS A 82 -11.33 14.01 16.90
CA HIS A 82 -12.77 13.90 17.10
C HIS A 82 -13.12 13.55 18.55
N ARG A 83 -12.43 12.55 19.14
CA ARG A 83 -12.61 12.17 20.55
C ARG A 83 -12.32 13.32 21.51
N LYS A 84 -11.24 14.06 21.27
CA LYS A 84 -10.87 15.22 22.10
C LYS A 84 -11.85 16.40 21.99
N VAL A 85 -12.41 16.64 20.80
CA VAL A 85 -13.29 17.79 20.53
C VAL A 85 -14.73 17.49 20.93
N VAL A 86 -15.24 16.30 20.61
CA VAL A 86 -16.64 15.92 20.83
C VAL A 86 -16.88 15.34 22.23
N GLY A 87 -15.82 14.94 22.94
CA GLY A 87 -15.90 14.56 24.35
C GLY A 87 -16.78 13.33 24.56
N THR A 88 -16.55 12.26 23.79
CA THR A 88 -17.06 10.93 24.11
C THR A 88 -16.05 10.11 24.89
#